data_AF-A0A6C0LS10-F1
#
_entry.id   AF-A0A6C0LS10-F1
#
_cell.length_a   1.000
_cell.length_b   1.000
_cell.length_c   1.000
_cell.angle_alpha   90.00
_cell.angle_beta   90.00
_cell.angle_gamma   90.00
#
_symmetry.space_group_name_H-M   'P 1'
#
loop_
_entity.id
_entity.type
_entity.pdbx_description
1 polymer ?
#
loop_
_entity_poly.entity_id
_entity_poly.type
_entity_poly.pdbx_seq_one_letter_code
_entity_poly.pdbx_strand_id
1 'polypeptide(L)'
;MYYHWWYFCISSFFWLFVITTFKKRIVCDIHAIPCVILSILSIYDIVPDQITWAWSLGYFVVDGVDVFDRGETIMTVHHGITTLLCIGSIMEPQMTFGTHTTPYFLLVEISGIALSYWEYNRQSLIRYMMLIISYFFNRVVWVAYLMYFSFISRPDTTLGYAVVLLARLMHILMCVWYTTLLKKVNNYIN
;
A
#
# COMPACT_ATOMS: atom_id res chain seq x y z
N MET A 1 18.16 -14.77 8.16
CA MET A 1 18.01 -13.31 8.40
C MET A 1 18.79 -12.43 7.41
N TYR A 2 20.04 -12.76 7.00
CA TYR A 2 20.84 -11.94 6.06
C TYR A 2 20.43 -11.99 4.57
N TYR A 3 19.78 -13.05 4.11
CA TYR A 3 19.44 -13.22 2.68
C TYR A 3 18.33 -12.28 2.18
N HIS A 4 17.59 -11.65 3.08
CA HIS A 4 16.43 -10.83 2.73
C HIS A 4 16.83 -9.43 2.23
N TRP A 5 17.87 -8.82 2.79
CA TRP A 5 18.28 -7.46 2.43
C TRP A 5 18.75 -7.30 0.98
N TRP A 6 19.32 -8.36 0.38
CA TRP A 6 19.71 -8.35 -1.03
C TRP A 6 18.52 -8.15 -1.97
N TYR A 7 17.38 -8.77 -1.67
CA TYR A 7 16.15 -8.58 -2.45
C TYR A 7 15.63 -7.15 -2.35
N PHE A 8 15.71 -6.54 -1.16
CA PHE A 8 15.37 -5.13 -0.97
C PHE A 8 16.28 -4.21 -1.77
N CYS A 9 17.61 -4.42 -1.73
CA CYS A 9 18.56 -3.60 -2.49
C CYS A 9 18.31 -3.70 -4.00
N ILE A 10 18.17 -4.91 -4.54
CA ILE A 10 17.90 -5.14 -5.97
C ILE A 10 16.57 -4.49 -6.37
N SER A 11 15.52 -4.68 -5.57
CA SER A 11 14.21 -4.06 -5.78
C SER A 11 14.30 -2.53 -5.78
N SER A 12 15.04 -1.95 -4.82
CA SER A 12 15.21 -0.49 -4.73
C SER A 12 15.92 0.09 -5.96
N PHE A 13 16.96 -0.58 -6.48
CA PHE A 13 17.63 -0.16 -7.72
C PHE A 13 16.69 -0.26 -8.93
N PHE A 14 15.90 -1.33 -9.02
CA PHE A 14 14.88 -1.46 -10.05
C PHE A 14 13.86 -0.32 -9.98
N TRP A 15 13.34 -0.01 -8.79
CA TRP A 15 12.37 1.06 -8.60
C TRP A 15 12.94 2.45 -8.87
N LEU A 16 14.20 2.69 -8.50
CA LEU A 16 14.91 3.92 -8.84
C LEU A 16 14.97 4.11 -10.36
N PHE A 17 15.32 3.07 -11.10
CA PHE A 17 15.32 3.11 -12.56
C PHE A 17 13.91 3.34 -13.13
N VAL A 18 12.90 2.64 -12.61
CA VAL A 18 11.52 2.74 -13.12
C VAL A 18 10.92 4.13 -12.86
N ILE A 19 11.06 4.67 -11.65
CA ILE A 19 10.51 5.98 -11.27
C ILE A 19 11.18 7.12 -12.05
N THR A 20 12.48 7.02 -12.31
CA THR A 20 13.21 8.05 -13.07
C THR A 20 12.96 7.98 -14.58
N THR A 21 12.51 6.84 -15.10
CA THR A 21 12.35 6.60 -16.54
C THR A 21 10.90 6.70 -17.02
N PHE A 22 9.94 6.25 -16.20
CA PHE A 22 8.54 6.12 -16.61
C PHE A 22 7.64 7.17 -15.98
N LYS A 23 6.50 7.46 -16.63
CA LYS A 23 5.48 8.36 -16.08
C LYS A 23 4.86 7.75 -14.83
N LYS A 24 4.54 8.58 -13.81
CA LYS A 24 3.92 8.17 -12.52
C LYS A 24 2.79 7.15 -12.69
N ARG A 25 1.91 7.32 -13.69
CA ARG A 25 0.84 6.35 -13.97
C ARG A 25 1.36 4.94 -14.24
N ILE A 26 2.35 4.82 -15.12
CA ILE A 26 2.95 3.54 -15.51
C ILE A 26 3.66 2.93 -14.30
N VAL A 27 4.35 3.75 -13.50
CA VAL A 27 4.97 3.30 -12.24
C VAL A 27 3.93 2.70 -11.31
N CYS A 28 2.80 3.38 -11.08
CA CYS A 28 1.72 2.88 -10.23
C CYS A 28 1.16 1.54 -10.75
N ASP A 29 0.94 1.41 -12.06
CA ASP A 29 0.41 0.17 -12.65
C ASP A 29 1.42 -0.99 -12.52
N ILE A 30 2.71 -0.71 -12.82
CA ILE A 30 3.80 -1.67 -12.67
C ILE A 30 3.96 -2.07 -11.20
N HIS A 31 3.72 -1.21 -10.23
CA HIS A 31 3.79 -1.59 -8.82
C HIS A 31 2.55 -2.39 -8.40
N ALA A 32 1.37 -1.80 -8.55
CA ALA A 32 0.13 -2.30 -7.96
C ALA A 32 -0.30 -3.65 -8.53
N ILE A 33 -0.17 -3.88 -9.84
CA ILE A 33 -0.63 -5.13 -10.46
C ILE A 33 0.19 -6.33 -9.95
N PRO A 34 1.54 -6.36 -10.06
CA PRO A 34 2.34 -7.44 -9.49
C PRO A 34 2.23 -7.50 -7.97
N CYS A 35 2.14 -6.37 -7.27
CA CYS A 35 1.96 -6.33 -5.81
C CYS A 35 0.70 -7.11 -5.38
N VAL A 36 -0.42 -6.88 -6.05
CA VAL A 36 -1.68 -7.58 -5.77
C VAL A 36 -1.59 -9.06 -6.12
N ILE A 37 -1.02 -9.39 -7.29
CA ILE A 37 -0.84 -10.79 -7.71
C ILE A 37 0.04 -11.54 -6.72
N LEU A 38 1.21 -10.99 -6.36
CA LEU A 38 2.12 -11.58 -5.39
C LEU A 38 1.45 -11.71 -4.02
N SER A 39 0.70 -10.70 -3.58
CA SER A 39 -0.04 -10.76 -2.31
C SER A 39 -1.06 -11.90 -2.29
N ILE A 40 -1.84 -12.08 -3.37
CA ILE A 40 -2.77 -13.20 -3.50
C ILE A 40 -2.02 -14.53 -3.47
N LEU A 41 -0.97 -14.68 -4.28
CA LEU A 41 -0.17 -15.91 -4.31
C LEU A 41 0.46 -16.22 -2.94
N SER A 42 0.85 -15.19 -2.18
CA SER A 42 1.38 -15.30 -0.83
C SER A 42 0.35 -15.82 0.16
N ILE A 43 -0.86 -15.25 0.14
CA ILE A 43 -1.98 -15.64 0.99
C ILE A 43 -2.40 -17.10 0.76
N TYR A 44 -2.19 -17.62 -0.46
CA TYR A 44 -2.44 -19.02 -0.82
C TYR A 44 -1.21 -19.93 -0.64
N ASP A 45 -0.15 -19.46 0.03
CA ASP A 45 1.10 -20.20 0.25
C ASP A 45 1.82 -20.68 -1.03
N ILE A 46 1.53 -20.05 -2.18
CA ILE A 46 2.17 -20.39 -3.47
C ILE A 46 3.55 -19.75 -3.58
N VAL A 47 3.69 -18.51 -3.07
CA VAL A 47 4.97 -17.80 -3.00
C VAL A 47 5.23 -17.34 -1.57
N PRO A 48 6.50 -17.23 -1.14
CA PRO A 48 6.79 -16.70 0.19
C PRO A 48 6.49 -15.20 0.30
N ASP A 49 5.99 -14.74 1.45
CA ASP A 49 5.77 -13.32 1.79
C ASP A 49 6.99 -12.45 1.49
N GLN A 50 8.18 -12.98 1.80
CA GLN A 50 9.37 -12.98 0.95
C GLN A 50 9.40 -11.98 -0.22
N ILE A 51 8.78 -12.47 -1.28
CA ILE A 51 8.83 -11.91 -2.62
C ILE A 51 7.91 -10.69 -2.70
N THR A 52 6.75 -10.77 -2.04
CA THR A 52 5.75 -9.70 -1.98
C THR A 52 6.31 -8.45 -1.30
N TRP A 53 6.90 -8.58 -0.10
CA TRP A 53 7.47 -7.40 0.56
C TRP A 53 8.73 -6.90 -0.15
N ALA A 54 9.55 -7.78 -0.76
CA ALA A 54 10.72 -7.32 -1.50
C ALA A 54 10.32 -6.45 -2.68
N TRP A 55 9.27 -6.83 -3.41
CA TRP A 55 8.70 -6.05 -4.50
C TRP A 55 8.23 -4.67 -4.04
N SER A 56 7.41 -4.62 -2.98
CA SER A 56 6.75 -3.38 -2.57
C SER A 56 7.58 -2.49 -1.65
N LEU A 57 8.45 -3.03 -0.81
CA LEU A 57 9.26 -2.24 0.13
C LEU A 57 10.23 -1.31 -0.62
N GLY A 58 10.86 -1.80 -1.69
CA GLY A 58 11.72 -0.98 -2.55
C GLY A 58 10.93 0.17 -3.20
N TYR A 59 9.72 -0.11 -3.69
CA TYR A 59 8.83 0.91 -4.25
C TYR A 59 8.49 1.99 -3.22
N PHE A 60 7.97 1.59 -2.06
CA PHE A 60 7.51 2.55 -1.06
C PHE A 60 8.64 3.44 -0.54
N VAL A 61 9.86 2.91 -0.42
CA VAL A 61 11.03 3.71 -0.03
C VAL A 61 11.42 4.70 -1.13
N VAL A 62 11.60 4.23 -2.37
CA VAL A 62 12.09 5.09 -3.45
C VAL A 62 11.05 6.14 -3.86
N ASP A 63 9.80 5.72 -4.08
CA ASP A 63 8.71 6.64 -4.39
C ASP A 63 8.41 7.56 -3.19
N GLY A 64 8.60 7.05 -1.96
CA GLY A 64 8.46 7.84 -0.73
C GLY A 64 9.41 9.05 -0.67
N VAL A 65 10.65 8.89 -1.15
CA VAL A 65 11.61 9.99 -1.27
C VAL A 65 11.20 10.97 -2.39
N ASP A 66 10.81 10.45 -3.56
CA ASP A 66 10.37 11.29 -4.69
C ASP A 66 9.13 12.14 -4.32
N VAL A 67 8.14 11.57 -3.64
CA VAL A 67 6.94 12.31 -3.20
C VAL A 67 7.23 13.29 -2.06
N PHE A 68 8.23 12.99 -1.21
CA PHE A 68 8.71 13.93 -0.19
C PHE A 68 9.36 15.15 -0.84
N ASP A 69 10.25 14.96 -1.80
CA ASP A 69 10.92 16.05 -2.52
C ASP A 69 9.93 16.93 -3.29
N ARG A 70 8.81 16.35 -3.75
CA ARG A 70 7.70 17.08 -4.39
C ARG A 70 6.75 17.78 -3.41
N GLY A 71 6.92 17.57 -2.10
CA GLY A 71 6.06 18.16 -1.07
C GLY A 71 4.67 17.52 -0.95
N GLU A 72 4.46 16.31 -1.46
CA GLU A 72 3.18 15.58 -1.35
C GLU A 72 3.04 14.96 0.06
N THR A 73 2.67 15.78 1.05
CA THR A 73 2.70 15.38 2.48
C THR A 73 1.88 14.12 2.80
N ILE A 74 0.64 14.02 2.33
CA ILE A 74 -0.21 12.84 2.61
C ILE A 74 0.41 11.57 2.03
N MET A 75 0.98 11.66 0.82
CA MET A 75 1.62 10.52 0.17
C MET A 75 2.93 10.14 0.86
N THR A 76 3.72 11.12 1.29
CA THR A 76 4.92 10.89 2.11
C THR A 76 4.58 10.12 3.38
N VAL A 77 3.56 10.55 4.11
CA VAL A 77 3.13 9.89 5.37
C VAL A 77 2.61 8.47 5.07
N HIS A 78 1.84 8.30 4.00
CA HIS A 78 1.39 6.99 3.54
C HIS A 78 2.55 6.04 3.28
N HIS A 79 3.53 6.46 2.47
CA HIS A 79 4.71 5.67 2.15
C HIS A 79 5.52 5.33 3.41
N GLY A 80 5.76 6.31 4.29
CA GLY A 80 6.47 6.09 5.55
C GLY A 80 5.80 5.06 6.45
N ILE A 81 4.47 5.15 6.65
CA ILE A 81 3.74 4.18 7.47
C ILE A 81 3.75 2.79 6.81
N THR A 82 3.57 2.69 5.49
CA THR A 82 3.64 1.39 4.79
C THR A 82 5.02 0.76 4.90
N THR A 83 6.09 1.53 4.72
CA THR A 83 7.47 1.06 4.89
C THR A 83 7.69 0.51 6.31
N LEU A 84 7.26 1.23 7.34
CA LEU A 84 7.37 0.78 8.73
C LEU A 84 6.54 -0.47 9.00
N LEU A 85 5.33 -0.57 8.43
CA LEU A 85 4.47 -1.75 8.55
C LEU A 85 5.13 -2.99 7.92
N CYS A 86 5.71 -2.85 6.73
CA CYS A 86 6.45 -3.91 6.05
C CYS A 86 7.66 -4.35 6.88
N ILE A 87 8.48 -3.42 7.37
CA ILE A 87 9.65 -3.72 8.20
C ILE A 87 9.25 -4.41 9.50
N GLY A 88 8.27 -3.85 10.23
CA GLY A 88 7.79 -4.41 11.48
C GLY A 88 7.20 -5.82 11.31
N SER A 89 6.48 -6.05 10.22
CA SER A 89 5.95 -7.38 9.90
C SER A 89 7.07 -8.37 9.60
N ILE A 90 8.08 -8.01 8.81
CA ILE A 90 9.27 -8.86 8.54
C ILE A 90 10.00 -9.23 9.83
N MET A 91 10.07 -8.30 10.78
CA MET A 91 10.72 -8.52 12.08
C MET A 91 9.89 -9.37 13.04
N GLU A 92 8.58 -9.55 12.78
CA GLU A 92 7.65 -10.35 13.58
C GLU A 92 7.22 -11.62 12.82
N PRO A 93 7.86 -12.79 13.10
CA PRO A 93 7.60 -14.02 12.35
C PRO A 93 6.14 -14.46 12.35
N GLN A 94 5.40 -14.24 13.43
CA GLN A 94 3.97 -14.59 13.45
C GLN A 94 3.16 -13.79 12.43
N MET A 95 3.50 -12.52 12.24
CA MET A 95 2.84 -11.64 11.28
C MET A 95 3.18 -11.97 9.83
N THR A 96 4.41 -12.44 9.57
CA THR A 96 4.90 -12.80 8.23
C THR A 96 4.55 -14.22 7.82
N PHE A 97 4.63 -15.19 8.73
CA PHE A 97 4.50 -16.62 8.39
C PHE A 97 3.22 -17.27 8.92
N GLY A 98 2.56 -16.65 9.90
CA GLY A 98 1.32 -17.18 10.47
C GLY A 98 0.08 -16.50 9.89
N THR A 99 0.14 -15.19 9.63
CA THR A 99 -1.05 -14.39 9.35
C THR A 99 -1.04 -13.68 7.99
N HIS A 100 0.06 -13.76 7.23
CA HIS A 100 0.24 -13.06 5.94
C HIS A 100 -0.16 -11.58 6.00
N THR A 101 0.17 -10.91 7.12
CA THR A 101 -0.35 -9.57 7.40
C THR A 101 0.03 -8.59 6.30
N THR A 102 1.29 -8.60 5.86
CA THR A 102 1.78 -7.71 4.80
C THR A 102 1.05 -7.94 3.47
N PRO A 103 0.96 -9.17 2.92
CA PRO A 103 0.13 -9.46 1.76
C PRO A 103 -1.31 -8.96 1.86
N TYR A 104 -2.01 -9.24 2.97
CA TYR A 104 -3.39 -8.77 3.16
C TYR A 104 -3.51 -7.25 3.13
N PHE A 105 -2.53 -6.54 3.71
CA PHE A 105 -2.44 -5.09 3.62
C PHE A 105 -2.16 -4.59 2.22
N LEU A 106 -1.23 -5.21 1.50
CA LEU A 106 -0.79 -4.76 0.18
C LEU A 106 -1.87 -4.96 -0.91
N LEU A 107 -2.92 -5.74 -0.66
CA LEU A 107 -4.11 -5.78 -1.51
C LEU A 107 -4.81 -4.42 -1.64
N VAL A 108 -4.55 -3.47 -0.74
CA VAL A 108 -5.07 -2.10 -0.84
C VAL A 108 -4.50 -1.32 -2.04
N GLU A 109 -3.41 -1.80 -2.63
CA GLU A 109 -2.74 -1.10 -3.73
C GLU A 109 -3.51 -1.15 -5.04
N ILE A 110 -4.48 -2.08 -5.18
CA ILE A 110 -5.35 -2.13 -6.36
C ILE A 110 -6.14 -0.81 -6.56
N SER A 111 -6.57 -0.16 -5.48
CA SER A 111 -7.25 1.14 -5.57
C SER A 111 -6.31 2.30 -5.93
N GLY A 112 -4.99 2.10 -5.81
CA GLY A 112 -3.98 3.03 -6.31
C GLY A 112 -4.00 3.18 -7.84
N ILE A 113 -4.41 2.12 -8.56
CA ILE A 113 -4.62 2.17 -10.02
C ILE A 113 -5.77 3.14 -10.33
N ALA A 114 -6.92 2.99 -9.65
CA ALA A 114 -8.07 3.86 -9.86
C ALA A 114 -7.72 5.34 -9.58
N LEU A 115 -6.92 5.60 -8.54
CA LEU A 115 -6.41 6.93 -8.23
C LEU A 115 -5.57 7.49 -9.38
N SER A 116 -4.56 6.73 -9.82
CA SER A 116 -3.66 7.12 -10.90
C SER A 116 -4.41 7.47 -12.20
N TYR A 117 -5.45 6.69 -12.54
CA TYR A 117 -6.29 6.94 -13.71
C TYR A 117 -7.16 8.19 -13.57
N TRP A 118 -7.68 8.46 -12.37
CA TRP A 118 -8.41 9.69 -12.06
C TRP A 118 -7.48 10.91 -12.09
N GLU A 119 -6.27 10.82 -11.54
CA GLU A 119 -5.30 11.92 -11.57
C GLU A 119 -4.89 12.28 -12.99
N TYR A 120 -4.76 11.29 -13.87
CA TYR A 120 -4.48 11.52 -15.29
C TYR A 120 -5.60 12.27 -16.02
N ASN A 121 -6.86 12.05 -15.65
CA ASN A 121 -8.00 12.78 -16.22
C ASN A 121 -9.04 13.09 -15.14
N ARG A 122 -8.79 14.19 -14.43
CA ARG A 122 -9.66 14.67 -13.34
C ARG A 122 -10.99 15.24 -13.83
N GLN A 123 -11.24 15.36 -15.13
CA GLN A 123 -12.53 15.83 -15.66
C GLN A 123 -13.55 14.69 -15.83
N SER A 124 -13.10 13.43 -15.80
CA SER A 124 -13.99 12.28 -16.02
C SER A 124 -14.75 11.89 -14.75
N LEU A 125 -16.08 12.10 -14.75
CA LEU A 125 -16.96 11.63 -13.67
C LEU A 125 -16.88 10.11 -13.48
N ILE A 126 -16.83 9.33 -14.58
CA ILE A 126 -16.73 7.87 -14.50
C ILE A 126 -15.48 7.45 -13.72
N ARG A 127 -14.31 8.04 -14.03
CA ARG A 127 -13.05 7.73 -13.33
C ARG A 127 -13.10 8.15 -11.87
N TYR A 128 -13.72 9.29 -11.57
CA TYR A 128 -13.94 9.74 -10.20
C TYR A 128 -14.82 8.74 -9.43
N MET A 129 -15.95 8.30 -10.00
CA MET A 129 -16.84 7.33 -9.35
C MET A 129 -16.15 5.97 -9.16
N MET A 130 -15.38 5.50 -10.15
CA MET A 130 -14.56 4.29 -10.02
C MET A 130 -13.55 4.41 -8.86
N LEU A 131 -12.87 5.56 -8.74
CA LEU A 131 -11.98 5.84 -7.61
C LEU A 131 -12.74 5.80 -6.28
N ILE A 132 -13.85 6.52 -6.13
CA ILE A 132 -14.59 6.57 -4.87
C ILE A 132 -15.05 5.17 -4.44
N ILE A 133 -15.64 4.39 -5.35
CA ILE A 133 -16.13 3.05 -5.05
C ILE A 133 -14.96 2.12 -4.71
N SER A 134 -13.93 2.09 -5.55
CA SER A 134 -12.75 1.24 -5.35
C SER A 134 -12.07 1.56 -4.02
N TYR A 135 -11.83 2.85 -3.74
CA TYR A 135 -11.18 3.31 -2.52
C TYR A 135 -11.99 2.96 -1.28
N PHE A 136 -13.31 3.16 -1.30
CA PHE A 136 -14.18 2.84 -0.16
C PHE A 136 -14.08 1.37 0.22
N PHE A 137 -14.32 0.45 -0.72
CA PHE A 137 -14.29 -0.98 -0.40
C PHE A 137 -12.88 -1.46 -0.04
N ASN A 138 -11.87 -1.01 -0.77
CA ASN A 138 -10.53 -1.55 -0.66
C ASN A 138 -9.67 -0.91 0.44
N ARG A 139 -9.87 0.38 0.76
CA ARG A 139 -9.06 1.10 1.77
C ARG A 139 -9.83 1.45 3.05
N VAL A 140 -11.16 1.58 3.00
CA VAL A 140 -11.98 1.83 4.21
C VAL A 140 -12.51 0.51 4.76
N VAL A 141 -13.35 -0.20 4.00
CA VAL A 141 -14.03 -1.41 4.50
C VAL A 141 -13.05 -2.55 4.76
N TRP A 142 -12.20 -2.87 3.78
CA TRP A 142 -11.24 -3.96 3.86
C TRP A 142 -10.22 -3.76 5.00
N VAL A 143 -9.61 -2.58 5.11
CA VAL A 143 -8.62 -2.31 6.15
C VAL A 143 -9.27 -2.30 7.54
N ALA A 144 -10.49 -1.77 7.66
CA ALA A 144 -11.25 -1.88 8.91
C ALA A 144 -11.50 -3.35 9.30
N TYR A 145 -11.91 -4.19 8.33
CA TYR A 145 -12.07 -5.63 8.55
C TYR A 145 -10.77 -6.26 9.09
N LEU A 146 -9.63 -6.01 8.44
CA LEU A 146 -8.34 -6.55 8.87
C LEU A 146 -7.93 -6.07 10.27
N MET A 147 -8.19 -4.81 10.61
CA MET A 147 -7.66 -4.18 11.84
C MET A 147 -8.50 -4.32 13.10
N TYR A 148 -9.78 -4.61 12.94
CA TYR A 148 -10.70 -4.65 14.07
C TYR A 148 -11.42 -5.99 14.19
N PHE A 149 -11.48 -6.79 13.12
CA PHE A 149 -12.31 -8.01 13.08
C PHE A 149 -11.53 -9.28 12.70
N SER A 150 -10.40 -9.15 11.99
CA SER A 150 -9.55 -10.30 11.59
C SER A 150 -8.58 -10.74 12.70
N PHE A 151 -8.06 -11.96 12.58
CA PHE A 151 -7.03 -12.55 13.45
C PHE A 151 -5.77 -11.67 13.56
N ILE A 152 -5.45 -10.92 12.50
CA ILE A 152 -4.33 -9.95 12.47
C ILE A 152 -4.43 -8.92 13.60
N SER A 153 -5.63 -8.61 14.10
CA SER A 153 -5.87 -7.59 15.13
C SER A 153 -5.50 -8.01 16.56
N ARG A 154 -5.11 -9.29 16.78
CA ARG A 154 -4.88 -9.87 18.12
C ARG A 154 -3.49 -10.49 18.25
N PRO A 155 -2.41 -9.72 18.09
CA PRO A 155 -1.05 -10.21 18.32
C PRO A 155 -0.83 -10.53 19.79
N ASP A 156 0.06 -11.48 20.06
CA ASP A 156 0.50 -11.85 21.42
C ASP A 156 1.86 -11.22 21.79
N THR A 157 2.58 -10.62 20.81
CA THR A 157 3.86 -9.95 21.02
C THR A 157 3.75 -8.41 21.05
N THR A 158 4.65 -7.76 21.78
CA THR A 158 4.77 -6.29 21.81
C THR A 158 5.02 -5.69 20.42
N LEU A 159 5.86 -6.31 19.61
CA LEU A 159 6.13 -5.87 18.25
C LEU A 159 4.89 -6.02 17.36
N GLY A 160 4.16 -7.12 17.49
CA GLY A 160 2.88 -7.32 16.80
C GLY A 160 1.87 -6.24 17.15
N TYR A 161 1.75 -5.85 18.43
CA TYR A 161 0.89 -4.72 18.82
C TYR A 161 1.30 -3.40 18.17
N ALA A 162 2.61 -3.12 18.06
CA ALA A 162 3.11 -1.94 17.37
C ALA A 162 2.77 -1.95 15.87
N VAL A 163 2.89 -3.11 15.20
CA VAL A 163 2.50 -3.29 13.79
C VAL A 163 1.01 -3.03 13.59
N VAL A 164 0.15 -3.57 14.45
CA VAL A 164 -1.31 -3.31 14.40
C VAL A 164 -1.62 -1.84 14.64
N LEU A 165 -0.90 -1.16 15.54
CA LEU A 165 -1.09 0.27 15.77
C LEU A 165 -0.72 1.08 14.52
N LEU A 166 0.41 0.80 13.87
CA LEU A 166 0.81 1.43 12.60
C LEU A 166 -0.26 1.23 11.53
N ALA A 167 -0.78 0.01 11.42
CA ALA A 167 -1.83 -0.33 10.48
C ALA A 167 -3.17 0.37 10.77
N ARG A 168 -3.51 0.62 12.05
CA ARG A 168 -4.65 1.47 12.43
C ARG A 168 -4.42 2.94 12.09
N LEU A 169 -3.21 3.46 12.28
CA LEU A 169 -2.85 4.82 11.85
C LEU A 169 -2.97 4.96 10.34
N MET A 170 -2.53 3.94 9.59
CA MET A 170 -2.72 3.87 8.15
C MET A 170 -4.20 3.92 7.75
N HIS A 171 -5.06 3.15 8.43
CA HIS A 171 -6.50 3.19 8.19
C HIS A 171 -7.09 4.59 8.43
N ILE A 172 -6.69 5.27 9.51
CA ILE A 172 -7.12 6.65 9.79
C ILE A 172 -6.70 7.58 8.65
N LEU A 173 -5.45 7.48 8.19
CA LEU A 173 -4.94 8.26 7.06
C LEU A 173 -5.78 8.02 5.79
N MET A 174 -6.09 6.75 5.48
CA MET A 174 -6.93 6.40 4.33
C MET A 174 -8.35 6.97 4.45
N CYS A 175 -8.96 6.91 5.64
CA CYS A 175 -10.26 7.53 5.89
C CYS A 175 -10.23 9.05 5.71
N VAL A 176 -9.22 9.73 6.26
CA VAL A 176 -9.04 11.18 6.07
C VAL A 176 -8.92 11.49 4.58
N TRP A 177 -8.07 10.77 3.86
CA TRP A 177 -7.92 11.00 2.42
C TRP A 177 -9.21 10.73 1.64
N TYR A 178 -9.95 9.67 1.96
CA TYR A 178 -11.27 9.40 1.37
C TYR A 178 -12.24 10.57 1.57
N THR A 179 -12.29 11.17 2.77
CA THR A 179 -13.14 12.37 2.99
C THR A 179 -12.71 13.55 2.12
N THR A 180 -11.41 13.73 1.86
CA THR A 180 -10.94 14.77 0.94
C THR A 180 -11.30 14.47 -0.52
N LEU A 181 -11.33 13.20 -0.92
CA LEU A 181 -11.78 12.80 -2.26
C LEU A 181 -13.28 13.09 -2.42
N LEU A 182 -14.11 12.72 -1.44
CA LEU A 182 -15.55 13.00 -1.47
C LEU A 182 -15.88 14.49 -1.65
N LYS A 183 -15.12 15.39 -1.01
CA LYS A 183 -15.30 16.83 -1.17
C LYS A 183 -15.08 17.32 -2.61
N LYS A 184 -14.36 16.56 -3.45
CA LYS A 184 -14.12 16.90 -4.86
C LYS A 184 -15.31 16.56 -5.77
N VAL A 185 -16.37 15.95 -5.24
CA VAL A 185 -17.62 15.68 -5.98
C VAL A 185 -18.21 16.94 -6.61
N ASN A 186 -18.04 18.09 -5.94
CA ASN A 186 -18.51 19.39 -6.41
C ASN A 186 -17.90 19.82 -7.75
N ASN A 187 -16.80 19.19 -8.19
CA ASN A 187 -16.19 19.47 -9.49
C ASN A 187 -16.89 18.72 -10.65
N TYR A 188 -17.86 17.86 -10.37
CA TYR A 188 -18.54 17.02 -11.38
C TYR A 188 -20.06 17.15 -11.41
N ILE A 189 -20.66 17.65 -10.33
CA ILE A 189 -22.12 17.78 -10.19
C ILE A 189 -22.57 19.24 -10.42
N ASN A 190 -21.63 20.17 -10.47
CA ASN A 190 -21.86 21.55 -10.91
C ASN A 190 -21.63 21.67 -12.42
#